data_AF-A0A1E1WP41-F1
#
_entry.id   AF-A0A1E1WP41-F1
#
_cell.length_a   1.000
_cell.length_b   1.000
_cell.length_c   1.000
_cell.angle_alpha   90.00
_cell.angle_beta   90.00
_cell.angle_gamma   90.00
#
_symmetry.space_group_name_H-M   'P 1'
#
loop_
_entity.id
_entity.type
_entity.pdbx_description
1 polymer ?
#
loop_
_entity_poly.entity_id
_entity_poly.type
_entity_poly.pdbx_seq_one_letter_code
_entity_poly.pdbx_strand_id
1 'polypeptide(L)'
;PLLRDHLDSNQSSVLFLMPCHSTPLYSHLHKNVTTRYLNCDPPLHKTGETHESEAFFNNPQRWWRQEYSTKQTPTLVVMFDLLKGRVENVLSGYKQIYEVPHTQFPEGEVGEKILVFKKVDSQRKPADEAV
;
A
#
# COMPACT_ATOMS: atom_id res chain seq x y z
N PRO A 1 3.01 14.75 -5.63
CA PRO A 1 2.06 15.56 -4.83
C PRO A 1 1.04 14.71 -4.04
N LEU A 2 0.28 13.84 -4.71
CA LEU A 2 -0.87 13.11 -4.12
C LEU A 2 -0.58 12.40 -2.80
N LEU A 3 0.49 11.60 -2.73
CA LEU A 3 0.85 10.93 -1.48
C LEU A 3 1.46 11.90 -0.46
N ARG A 4 2.26 12.86 -0.94
CA ARG A 4 3.03 13.80 -0.11
C ARG A 4 2.15 14.65 0.80
N ASP A 5 0.97 15.05 0.33
CA ASP A 5 0.07 15.97 1.03
C ASP A 5 -0.73 15.26 2.14
N HIS A 6 -0.76 13.93 2.15
CA HIS A 6 -1.41 13.11 3.20
C HIS A 6 -0.44 12.48 4.20
N LEU A 7 0.86 12.82 4.08
CA LEU A 7 1.92 12.37 4.98
C LEU A 7 2.23 13.50 5.96
N ASP A 8 1.60 13.41 7.12
CA ASP A 8 1.53 14.46 8.14
C ASP A 8 2.75 14.47 9.09
N SER A 9 3.50 13.36 9.18
CA SER A 9 4.64 13.21 10.10
C SER A 9 5.79 12.38 9.50
N ASN A 10 7.00 12.53 10.07
CA ASN A 10 8.17 11.69 9.77
C ASN A 10 8.01 10.20 10.19
N GLN A 11 6.88 9.82 10.80
CA GLN A 11 6.54 8.43 11.14
C GLN A 11 5.50 7.82 10.19
N SER A 12 5.08 8.57 9.18
CA SER A 12 4.10 8.07 8.21
C SER A 12 4.73 6.99 7.34
N SER A 13 3.96 5.94 7.03
CA SER A 13 4.41 4.84 6.18
C SER A 13 3.48 4.59 5.00
N VAL A 14 4.07 4.25 3.86
CA VAL A 14 3.35 3.95 2.61
C VAL A 14 3.66 2.52 2.19
N LEU A 15 2.62 1.72 1.97
CA LEU A 15 2.71 0.38 1.42
C LEU A 15 2.22 0.37 -0.03
N PHE A 16 3.05 -0.15 -0.92
CA PHE A 16 2.72 -0.38 -2.33
C PHE A 16 2.41 -1.87 -2.53
N LEU A 17 1.13 -2.20 -2.67
CA LEU A 17 0.61 -3.52 -3.01
C LEU A 17 0.41 -3.59 -4.52
N MET A 18 1.52 -3.64 -5.24
CA MET A 18 1.58 -3.61 -6.70
C MET A 18 2.69 -4.56 -7.16
N PRO A 19 2.68 -5.03 -8.42
CA PRO A 19 3.82 -5.76 -8.98
C PRO A 19 5.12 -4.96 -8.81
N CYS A 20 6.22 -5.68 -8.63
CA CYS A 20 7.56 -5.13 -8.39
C CYS A 20 7.89 -4.02 -9.40
N HIS A 21 8.47 -2.91 -8.92
CA HIS A 21 8.92 -1.78 -9.74
C HIS A 21 7.84 -1.00 -10.53
N SER A 22 6.55 -1.16 -10.20
CA SER A 22 5.45 -0.43 -10.87
C SER A 22 5.40 1.08 -10.57
N THR A 23 6.14 1.57 -9.58
CA THR A 23 6.09 2.97 -9.14
C THR A 23 7.46 3.55 -8.85
N PRO A 24 7.79 4.76 -9.34
CA PRO A 24 9.03 5.43 -8.99
C PRO A 24 8.93 5.94 -7.54
N LEU A 25 9.59 5.23 -6.63
CA LEU A 25 9.38 5.26 -5.18
C LEU A 25 9.91 6.55 -4.51
N TYR A 26 11.13 6.51 -3.97
CA TYR A 26 11.70 7.59 -3.14
C TYR A 26 11.99 8.88 -3.91
N SER A 27 12.36 8.78 -5.20
CA SER A 27 12.73 9.93 -6.03
C SER A 27 11.60 10.93 -6.27
N HIS A 28 10.34 10.58 -5.96
CA HIS A 28 9.20 11.49 -6.13
C HIS A 28 8.58 11.94 -4.81
N LEU A 29 8.90 11.29 -3.68
CA LEU A 29 8.33 11.64 -2.37
C LEU A 29 9.11 12.77 -1.68
N HIS A 30 10.46 12.73 -1.74
CA HIS A 30 11.37 13.69 -1.09
C HIS A 30 10.97 14.03 0.37
N LYS A 31 10.46 13.04 1.12
CA LYS A 31 10.11 13.14 2.54
C LYS A 31 10.74 11.96 3.29
N ASN A 32 11.08 12.17 4.56
CA ASN A 32 11.53 11.10 5.45
C ASN A 32 10.32 10.25 5.87
N VAL A 33 9.93 9.32 5.00
CA VAL A 33 8.79 8.41 5.20
C VAL A 33 9.23 6.99 4.92
N THR A 34 8.69 6.05 5.69
CA THR A 34 8.97 4.62 5.50
C THR A 34 8.12 4.12 4.34
N THR A 35 8.74 3.71 3.23
CA THR A 35 8.02 3.06 2.14
C THR A 35 8.31 1.57 2.11
N ARG A 36 7.30 0.76 1.83
CA ARG A 36 7.43 -0.68 1.62
C ARG A 36 6.78 -1.08 0.29
N TYR A 37 7.44 -1.96 -0.44
CA TYR A 37 6.92 -2.61 -1.65
C TYR A 37 7.07 -4.13 -1.49
N LEU A 38 6.37 -4.89 -2.32
CA LEU A 38 6.51 -6.35 -2.39
C LEU A 38 7.86 -6.70 -3.02
N ASN A 39 8.65 -7.53 -2.35
CA ASN A 39 9.94 -7.96 -2.86
C ASN A 39 9.79 -9.07 -3.91
N CYS A 40 10.68 -9.02 -4.90
CA CYS A 40 10.75 -9.96 -6.01
C CYS A 40 12.13 -10.58 -6.17
N ASP A 41 13.01 -10.35 -5.21
CA ASP A 41 14.28 -11.06 -5.14
C ASP A 41 14.02 -12.57 -5.05
N PRO A 42 14.68 -13.37 -5.90
CA PRO A 42 14.57 -14.82 -5.82
C PRO A 42 15.14 -15.31 -4.47
N PRO A 43 14.53 -16.32 -3.85
CA PRO A 43 15.00 -16.82 -2.57
C PRO A 43 16.40 -17.45 -2.70
N LEU A 44 17.42 -16.78 -2.15
CA LEU A 44 18.83 -17.16 -2.29
C LEU A 44 19.21 -18.51 -1.66
N HIS A 45 18.37 -19.06 -0.78
CA HIS A 45 18.67 -20.29 0.00
C HIS A 45 17.52 -21.28 0.07
N LYS A 46 16.48 -21.13 -0.76
CA LYS A 46 15.29 -21.97 -0.67
C LYS A 46 14.75 -22.34 -2.04
N THR A 47 15.28 -23.43 -2.56
CA THR A 47 14.88 -24.00 -3.84
C THR A 47 13.40 -24.40 -3.77
N GLY A 48 12.56 -23.78 -4.62
CA GLY A 48 11.13 -24.08 -4.72
C GLY A 48 10.20 -23.18 -3.90
N GLU A 49 10.70 -22.18 -3.17
CA GLU A 49 9.84 -21.14 -2.58
C GLU A 49 9.52 -20.04 -3.61
N THR A 50 8.30 -19.52 -3.53
CA THR A 50 7.85 -18.36 -4.32
C THR A 50 8.35 -17.07 -3.67
N HIS A 51 8.57 -16.04 -4.49
CA HIS A 51 9.02 -14.73 -4.00
C HIS A 51 7.86 -13.98 -3.31
N GLU A 52 8.17 -12.93 -2.53
CA GLU A 52 7.17 -12.27 -1.67
C GLU A 52 5.96 -11.74 -2.45
N SER A 53 6.16 -11.14 -3.62
CA SER A 53 5.05 -10.66 -4.46
C SER A 53 4.14 -11.81 -4.89
N GLU A 54 4.70 -12.93 -5.38
CA GLU A 54 3.92 -14.09 -5.78
C GLU A 54 3.15 -14.70 -4.59
N ALA A 55 3.76 -14.77 -3.41
CA ALA A 55 3.07 -15.19 -2.20
C ALA A 55 1.90 -14.25 -1.83
N PHE A 56 2.08 -12.93 -1.98
CA PHE A 56 1.03 -11.94 -1.80
C PHE A 56 -0.10 -12.13 -2.81
N PHE A 57 0.21 -12.17 -4.11
CA PHE A 57 -0.81 -12.29 -5.16
C PHE A 57 -1.52 -13.64 -5.17
N ASN A 58 -0.94 -14.68 -4.58
CA ASN A 58 -1.65 -15.93 -4.32
C ASN A 58 -2.69 -15.80 -3.20
N ASN A 59 -2.35 -15.18 -2.07
CA ASN A 59 -3.29 -14.96 -0.95
C ASN A 59 -3.03 -13.65 -0.18
N PRO A 60 -3.60 -12.53 -0.66
CA PRO A 60 -3.34 -11.20 -0.07
C PRO A 60 -3.73 -11.09 1.40
N GLN A 61 -4.83 -11.74 1.78
CA GLN A 61 -5.38 -11.75 3.14
C GLN A 61 -4.47 -12.51 4.12
N ARG A 62 -3.93 -13.65 3.69
CA ARG A 62 -2.98 -14.42 4.50
C ARG A 62 -1.66 -13.64 4.64
N TRP A 63 -1.14 -13.12 3.54
CA TRP A 63 0.10 -12.33 3.54
C TRP A 63 -0.01 -11.13 4.49
N TRP A 64 -1.09 -10.35 4.40
CA TRP A 64 -1.29 -9.18 5.26
C TRP A 64 -1.29 -9.54 6.75
N ARG A 65 -2.04 -10.59 7.12
CA ARG A 65 -2.10 -11.05 8.51
C ARG A 65 -0.75 -11.51 9.04
N GLN A 66 0.06 -12.16 8.20
CA GLN A 66 1.40 -12.58 8.59
C GLN A 66 2.32 -11.37 8.79
N GLU A 67 2.35 -10.47 7.80
CA GLU A 67 3.24 -9.31 7.79
C GLU A 67 2.92 -8.30 8.92
N TYR A 68 1.64 -8.05 9.17
CA TYR A 68 1.17 -7.07 10.16
C TYR A 68 0.62 -7.71 11.45
N SER A 69 1.02 -8.95 11.74
CA SER A 69 0.69 -9.62 13.00
C SER A 69 1.30 -8.92 14.23
N THR A 70 2.54 -8.45 14.08
CA THR A 70 3.33 -7.81 15.15
C THR A 70 3.78 -6.39 14.80
N LYS A 71 3.59 -5.97 13.54
CA LYS A 71 3.98 -4.66 13.02
C LYS A 71 2.77 -3.74 12.92
N GLN A 72 3.01 -2.44 13.05
CA GLN A 72 1.97 -1.44 12.81
C GLN A 72 1.58 -1.44 11.33
N THR A 73 0.28 -1.35 11.07
CA THR A 73 -0.26 -1.22 9.71
C THR A 73 0.06 0.15 9.12
N PRO A 74 0.25 0.25 7.79
CA PRO A 74 0.72 1.46 7.13
C PRO A 74 -0.28 2.61 7.20
N THR A 75 0.22 3.85 7.07
CA THR A 75 -0.62 5.05 7.02
C THR A 75 -1.35 5.16 5.68
N LEU A 76 -0.65 4.89 4.59
CA LEU A 76 -1.19 4.87 3.23
C LEU A 76 -0.98 3.50 2.59
N VAL A 77 -1.99 3.02 1.87
CA VAL A 77 -1.90 1.85 1.01
C VAL A 77 -2.18 2.27 -0.43
N VAL A 78 -1.27 1.92 -1.32
CA VAL A 78 -1.37 2.15 -2.77
C VAL A 78 -1.47 0.80 -3.45
N MET A 79 -2.48 0.61 -4.30
CA MET A 79 -2.71 -0.66 -4.99
C MET A 79 -3.41 -0.45 -6.32
N PHE A 80 -3.42 -1.46 -7.19
CA PHE A 80 -4.32 -1.49 -8.33
C PHE A 80 -5.76 -1.86 -7.93
N ASP A 81 -6.72 -1.37 -8.71
CA ASP A 81 -8.16 -1.61 -8.53
C ASP A 81 -8.55 -3.10 -8.50
N LEU A 82 -7.92 -3.94 -9.31
CA LEU A 82 -8.12 -5.40 -9.29
C LEU A 82 -7.88 -6.06 -7.92
N LEU A 83 -7.04 -5.47 -7.06
CA LEU A 83 -6.78 -6.02 -5.73
C LEU A 83 -7.88 -5.68 -4.74
N LYS A 84 -8.67 -4.62 -4.96
CA LYS A 84 -9.63 -4.08 -3.99
C LYS A 84 -10.54 -5.17 -3.42
N GLY A 85 -11.19 -5.94 -4.29
CA GLY A 85 -12.10 -7.04 -3.90
C GLY A 85 -11.41 -8.17 -3.12
N ARG A 86 -10.10 -8.35 -3.29
CA ARG A 86 -9.31 -9.40 -2.63
C ARG A 86 -8.83 -8.98 -1.23
N VAL A 87 -8.75 -7.67 -0.98
CA VAL A 87 -8.26 -7.09 0.29
C VAL A 87 -9.32 -6.32 1.08
N GLU A 88 -10.62 -6.46 0.76
CA GLU A 88 -11.69 -5.67 1.40
C GLU A 88 -11.67 -5.75 2.93
N ASN A 89 -11.56 -6.95 3.49
CA ASN A 89 -11.50 -7.15 4.94
C ASN A 89 -10.31 -6.43 5.60
N VAL A 90 -9.17 -6.41 4.90
CA VAL A 90 -7.94 -5.74 5.32
C VAL A 90 -8.11 -4.21 5.27
N LEU A 91 -8.90 -3.72 4.31
CA LEU A 91 -9.18 -2.30 4.10
C LEU A 91 -10.30 -1.74 5.00
N SER A 92 -10.92 -2.54 5.86
CA SER A 92 -11.99 -2.09 6.76
C SER A 92 -11.61 -0.87 7.63
N GLY A 93 -10.32 -0.72 7.97
CA GLY A 93 -9.79 0.43 8.71
C GLY A 93 -9.26 1.58 7.84
N TYR A 94 -9.56 1.59 6.53
CA TYR A 94 -9.03 2.55 5.57
C TYR A 94 -10.13 3.22 4.75
N LYS A 95 -9.88 4.47 4.37
CA LYS A 95 -10.73 5.27 3.47
C LYS A 95 -10.01 5.50 2.15
N GLN A 96 -10.68 5.21 1.03
CA GLN A 96 -10.17 5.56 -0.30
C GLN A 96 -10.15 7.10 -0.42
N ILE A 97 -8.99 7.68 -0.71
CA ILE A 97 -8.80 9.13 -0.85
C ILE A 97 -8.52 9.55 -2.30
N TYR A 98 -7.94 8.67 -3.11
CA TYR A 98 -7.71 8.92 -4.53
C TYR A 98 -7.96 7.69 -5.37
N GLU A 99 -8.33 7.95 -6.63
CA GLU A 99 -8.38 7.01 -7.74
C GLU A 99 -7.72 7.70 -8.92
N VAL A 100 -6.68 7.09 -9.47
CA VAL A 100 -5.85 7.67 -10.54
C VAL A 100 -5.84 6.71 -11.72
N PRO A 101 -6.22 7.14 -12.93
CA PRO A 101 -6.07 6.32 -14.13
C PRO A 101 -4.61 5.93 -14.36
N HIS A 102 -4.36 4.67 -14.72
CA HIS A 102 -3.03 4.14 -15.00
C HIS A 102 -2.86 3.69 -16.45
N THR A 103 -3.70 2.77 -16.92
CA THR A 103 -3.65 2.25 -18.30
C THR A 103 -5.04 1.86 -18.78
N GLN A 104 -5.24 1.86 -20.10
CA GLN A 104 -6.46 1.35 -20.75
C GLN A 104 -6.34 -0.14 -21.13
N PHE A 105 -5.14 -0.71 -21.05
CA PHE A 105 -4.83 -2.09 -21.43
C PHE A 105 -4.11 -2.78 -20.26
N PRO A 106 -4.83 -3.19 -19.20
CA PRO A 106 -4.25 -3.91 -18.08
C PRO A 106 -3.87 -5.34 -18.48
N GLU A 107 -2.71 -5.81 -18.00
CA GLU A 107 -2.26 -7.19 -18.20
C GLU A 107 -1.79 -7.80 -16.87
N GLY A 108 -2.14 -9.08 -16.65
CA GLY A 108 -1.75 -9.82 -15.45
C GLY A 108 -2.24 -9.17 -14.15
N GLU A 109 -1.30 -8.72 -13.32
CA GLU A 109 -1.54 -8.12 -12.00
C GLU A 109 -1.59 -6.58 -12.02
N VAL A 110 -1.52 -5.98 -13.21
CA VAL A 110 -1.61 -4.53 -13.44
C VAL A 110 -3.06 -4.13 -13.69
N GLY A 111 -3.49 -3.01 -13.09
CA GLY A 111 -4.87 -2.53 -13.17
C GLY A 111 -5.06 -1.28 -13.99
N GLU A 112 -6.31 -1.00 -14.35
CA GLU A 112 -6.65 0.21 -15.09
C GLU A 112 -6.44 1.46 -14.23
N LYS A 113 -6.58 1.31 -12.91
CA LYS A 113 -6.54 2.42 -11.96
C LYS A 113 -5.70 2.09 -10.74
N ILE A 114 -4.99 3.11 -10.26
CA ILE A 114 -4.31 3.10 -8.97
C ILE A 114 -5.23 3.71 -7.93
N LEU A 115 -5.44 2.98 -6.85
CA LEU A 115 -6.22 3.38 -5.70
C LEU A 115 -5.28 3.74 -4.55
N VAL A 116 -5.60 4.84 -3.85
CA VAL A 116 -4.90 5.27 -2.64
C VAL A 116 -5.86 5.26 -1.47
N PHE A 117 -5.49 4.55 -0.42
CA PHE A 117 -6.24 4.42 0.81
C PHE A 117 -5.47 5.05 1.97
N LYS A 118 -6.14 5.88 2.79
CA LYS A 118 -5.60 6.44 4.04
C LYS A 118 -6.22 5.72 5.23
N LYS A 119 -5.40 5.33 6.19
CA LYS A 119 -5.87 4.74 7.45
C LYS A 119 -6.80 5.72 8.16
N VAL A 120 -7.93 5.22 8.65
CA VAL A 120 -8.87 6.02 9.43
C VAL A 120 -8.33 6.10 10.85
N ASP A 121 -7.81 7.27 11.24
CA ASP A 121 -7.45 7.52 12.63
C ASP A 121 -8.72 7.62 13.47
N SER A 122 -8.83 6.80 14.52
CA SER A 122 -10.02 6.79 15.38
C SER A 122 -10.19 8.10 16.18
N GLN A 123 -9.18 8.98 16.25
CA GLN A 123 -9.30 10.31 16.85
C GLN A 123 -8.21 11.28 16.34
N ARG A 124 -8.61 12.33 15.60
CA ARG A 124 -8.08 13.68 15.80
C ARG A 124 -9.25 14.64 15.68
N LYS A 125 -9.98 14.80 16.79
CA LYS A 125 -10.96 15.88 16.94
C LYS A 125 -10.18 17.20 16.77
N PRO A 126 -10.55 18.11 15.85
CA PRO A 126 -9.90 19.42 15.79
C PRO A 126 -10.18 20.12 17.12
N ALA A 127 -9.12 20.33 17.90
CA ALA A 127 -9.12 21.25 19.02
C ALA A 127 -8.60 22.58 18.47
N ASP A 128 -9.50 23.38 17.92
CA ASP A 128 -9.36 24.83 17.79
C ASP A 128 -10.66 25.41 17.24
N GLU A 129 -11.59 25.73 18.14
CA GLU A 129 -12.46 26.90 18.02
C GLU A 129 -13.10 27.18 19.40
N ALA A 130 -12.34 27.86 20.25
CA ALA A 130 -12.85 28.61 21.40
C ALA A 130 -11.82 29.69 21.77
N VAL A 131 -11.93 30.84 21.12
CA VAL A 131 -11.45 32.13 21.63
C VAL A 131 -12.67 32.94 22.03
#